data_AF-A0A3S1C9N4-F1
#
_entry.id   AF-A0A3S1C9N4-F1
#
_cell.length_a   1.000
_cell.length_b   1.000
_cell.length_c   1.000
_cell.angle_alpha   90.00
_cell.angle_beta   90.00
_cell.angle_gamma   90.00
#
_symmetry.space_group_name_H-M   'P 1'
#
loop_
_entity.id
_entity.type
_entity.pdbx_description
1 polymer ?
#
loop_
_entity_poly.entity_id
_entity_poly.type
_entity_poly.pdbx_seq_one_letter_code
_entity_poly.pdbx_strand_id
1 'polypeptide(L)'
;MPSIVQSRINTSNDGWKHVVDRHFSNKNASQFTVTQDELRSLLSSTEIVNSLVIRSIDSADGVRYVREITLDKSIGLDKFNDFKPTSTMTILTDMHGNLVTVTPGLIK
;
A
#
# COMPACT_ATOMS: atom_id res chain seq x y z
N MET A 1 -13.96 -10.26 -17.56
CA MET A 1 -12.94 -9.19 -17.50
C MET A 1 -12.60 -8.98 -16.03
N PRO A 2 -11.32 -8.90 -15.63
CA PRO A 2 -10.97 -8.49 -14.26
C PRO A 2 -11.60 -7.13 -13.98
N SER A 3 -12.07 -6.88 -12.76
CA SER A 3 -12.52 -5.55 -12.37
C SER A 3 -11.37 -4.55 -12.54
N ILE A 4 -11.65 -3.27 -12.83
CA ILE A 4 -10.60 -2.23 -12.99
C ILE A 4 -9.66 -2.22 -11.77
N VAL A 5 -10.21 -2.45 -10.58
CA VAL A 5 -9.49 -2.64 -9.32
C VAL A 5 -8.35 -3.65 -9.43
N GLN A 6 -8.52 -4.74 -10.17
CA GLN A 6 -7.53 -5.82 -10.36
C GLN A 6 -6.49 -5.54 -11.45
N SER A 7 -6.66 -4.50 -12.25
CA SER A 7 -5.88 -4.30 -13.49
C SER A 7 -4.69 -3.34 -13.36
N ARG A 8 -4.66 -2.49 -12.33
CA ARG A 8 -3.59 -1.51 -12.09
C ARG A 8 -3.65 -0.92 -10.68
N ILE A 9 -2.54 -0.31 -10.25
CA ILE A 9 -2.48 0.61 -9.12
C ILE A 9 -1.97 1.96 -9.65
N ASN A 10 -2.86 2.94 -9.79
CA ASN A 10 -2.46 4.29 -10.20
C ASN A 10 -1.80 5.02 -9.02
N THR A 11 -0.52 5.37 -9.17
CA THR A 11 0.29 6.10 -8.18
C THR A 11 0.49 7.58 -8.54
N SER A 12 -0.04 8.04 -9.68
CA SER A 12 0.02 9.44 -10.11
C SER A 12 -1.20 10.21 -9.61
N ASN A 13 -1.42 10.20 -8.29
CA ASN A 13 -2.56 10.85 -7.64
C ASN A 13 -2.22 11.31 -6.21
N ASP A 14 -3.20 11.85 -5.49
CA ASP A 14 -3.03 12.36 -4.13
C ASP A 14 -2.74 11.27 -3.09
N GLY A 15 -3.11 10.01 -3.33
CA GLY A 15 -2.76 8.90 -2.47
C GLY A 15 -1.23 8.69 -2.39
N TRP A 16 -0.50 8.93 -3.48
CA TRP A 16 0.96 8.91 -3.42
C TRP A 16 1.54 10.05 -2.58
N LYS A 17 0.96 11.27 -2.68
CA LYS A 17 1.38 12.39 -1.83
C LYS A 17 1.18 12.06 -0.35
N HIS A 18 0.06 11.42 -0.02
CA HIS A 18 -0.20 10.92 1.33
C HIS A 18 0.84 9.90 1.79
N VAL A 19 1.22 8.95 0.93
CA VAL A 19 2.26 7.95 1.23
C VAL A 19 3.59 8.62 1.56
N VAL A 20 4.02 9.59 0.75
CA VAL A 20 5.27 10.32 1.01
C VAL A 20 5.20 11.11 2.32
N ASP A 21 4.14 11.90 2.52
CA ASP A 21 3.98 12.74 3.71
C ASP A 21 3.88 11.92 5.01
N ARG A 22 3.35 10.70 4.95
CA ARG A 22 3.06 9.89 6.14
C ARG A 22 4.06 8.77 6.39
N HIS A 23 4.50 8.08 5.34
CA HIS A 23 5.29 6.84 5.40
C HIS A 23 6.74 6.98 4.89
N PHE A 24 7.13 8.18 4.42
CA PHE A 24 8.53 8.57 4.14
C PHE A 24 8.89 9.84 4.93
N SER A 25 8.48 9.87 6.20
CA SER A 25 8.61 11.05 7.06
C SER A 25 9.06 10.64 8.47
N ASN A 26 9.09 11.60 9.39
CA ASN A 26 9.35 11.32 10.81
C ASN A 26 8.06 11.26 11.65
N LYS A 27 6.90 11.04 11.01
CA LYS A 27 5.62 10.94 11.72
C LYS A 27 5.53 9.62 12.48
N ASN A 28 4.77 9.64 13.57
CA ASN A 28 4.43 8.43 14.34
C ASN A 28 3.43 7.56 13.54
N ALA A 29 3.93 6.88 12.51
CA ALA A 29 3.25 5.97 11.60
C ALA A 29 4.25 4.88 11.15
N SER A 30 3.78 3.78 10.57
CA SER A 30 4.67 2.82 9.91
C SER A 30 5.52 3.54 8.85
N GLN A 31 6.81 3.27 8.75
CA GLN A 31 7.72 3.97 7.84
C GLN A 31 8.37 3.00 6.87
N PHE A 32 8.39 3.34 5.58
CA PHE A 32 9.16 2.57 4.61
C PHE A 32 10.65 2.79 4.83
N THR A 33 11.43 1.73 4.67
CA THR A 33 12.90 1.77 4.68
C THR A 33 13.48 1.64 3.27
N VAL A 34 12.69 1.12 2.32
CA VAL A 34 12.98 1.16 0.87
C VAL A 34 12.90 2.58 0.34
N THR A 35 13.41 2.81 -0.88
CA THR A 35 13.26 4.11 -1.53
C THR A 35 11.86 4.30 -2.11
N GLN A 36 11.48 5.56 -2.39
CA GLN A 36 10.23 5.88 -3.08
C GLN A 36 10.15 5.24 -4.47
N ASP A 37 11.26 5.23 -5.22
CA ASP A 37 11.33 4.63 -6.55
C ASP A 37 11.18 3.11 -6.49
N GLU A 38 11.81 2.48 -5.50
CA GLU A 38 11.64 1.05 -5.25
C GLU A 38 10.20 0.70 -4.90
N LEU A 39 9.54 1.47 -4.03
CA LEU A 39 8.12 1.26 -3.72
C LEU A 39 7.24 1.45 -4.96
N ARG A 40 7.50 2.46 -5.81
CA ARG A 40 6.77 2.62 -7.07
C ARG A 40 6.97 1.44 -8.00
N SER A 41 8.20 0.96 -8.13
CA SER A 41 8.52 -0.22 -8.94
C SER A 41 7.73 -1.43 -8.45
N LEU A 42 7.68 -1.66 -7.13
CA LEU A 42 6.87 -2.72 -6.53
C LEU A 42 5.38 -2.55 -6.86
N LEU A 43 4.79 -1.38 -6.64
CA LEU A 43 3.37 -1.13 -6.92
C LEU A 43 3.00 -1.27 -8.41
N SER A 44 3.97 -1.12 -9.30
CA SER A 44 3.79 -1.32 -10.75
C SER A 44 4.07 -2.74 -11.23
N SER A 45 4.56 -3.63 -10.36
CA SER A 45 4.93 -4.99 -10.75
C SER A 45 3.70 -5.80 -11.12
N THR A 46 3.84 -6.67 -12.12
CA THR A 46 2.75 -7.55 -12.58
C THR A 46 2.25 -8.45 -11.46
N GLU A 47 3.14 -8.88 -10.55
CA GLU A 47 2.79 -9.69 -9.38
C GLU A 47 1.88 -8.93 -8.41
N ILE A 48 2.23 -7.69 -8.05
CA ILE A 48 1.46 -6.90 -7.08
C ILE A 48 0.16 -6.38 -7.68
N VAL A 49 0.17 -5.96 -8.94
CA VAL A 49 -1.05 -5.49 -9.62
C VAL A 49 -2.11 -6.60 -9.68
N ASN A 50 -1.68 -7.81 -10.04
CA ASN A 50 -2.57 -8.98 -10.15
C ASN A 50 -2.83 -9.69 -8.82
N SER A 51 -2.28 -9.20 -7.72
CA SER A 51 -2.51 -9.80 -6.41
C SER A 51 -4.00 -9.72 -6.04
N LEU A 52 -4.44 -10.70 -5.25
CA LEU A 52 -5.82 -10.77 -4.79
C LEU A 52 -6.16 -9.59 -3.88
N VAL A 53 -7.32 -9.00 -4.10
CA VAL A 53 -7.98 -8.15 -3.12
C VAL A 53 -8.61 -9.07 -2.10
N ILE A 54 -8.14 -9.00 -0.85
CA ILE A 54 -8.53 -9.95 0.20
C ILE A 54 -9.75 -9.49 1.01
N ARG A 55 -10.02 -8.17 1.02
CA ARG A 55 -11.21 -7.58 1.65
C ARG A 55 -11.49 -6.19 1.10
N SER A 56 -12.68 -5.68 1.39
CA SER A 56 -13.06 -4.28 1.22
C SER A 56 -13.39 -3.64 2.56
N ILE A 57 -13.12 -2.35 2.70
CA ILE A 57 -13.43 -1.55 3.89
C ILE A 57 -14.31 -0.37 3.44
N ASP A 58 -15.48 -0.24 4.03
CA ASP A 58 -16.31 0.96 3.84
C ASP A 58 -15.69 2.13 4.60
N SER A 59 -15.48 3.24 3.91
CA SER A 59 -14.99 4.49 4.50
C SER A 59 -15.88 5.65 4.10
N ALA A 60 -15.79 6.78 4.82
CA ALA A 60 -16.56 7.98 4.51
C ALA A 60 -16.34 8.48 3.07
N ASP A 61 -15.14 8.23 2.52
CA ASP A 61 -14.72 8.65 1.18
C ASP A 61 -14.95 7.55 0.11
N GLY A 62 -15.65 6.46 0.47
CA GLY A 62 -15.96 5.33 -0.41
C GLY A 62 -15.27 4.03 -0.02
N VAL A 63 -15.56 2.97 -0.79
CA VAL A 63 -15.04 1.62 -0.55
C VAL A 63 -13.54 1.56 -0.86
N ARG A 64 -12.77 0.96 0.05
CA ARG A 64 -11.33 0.71 -0.13
C ARG A 64 -11.07 -0.78 -0.31
N TYR A 65 -10.38 -1.13 -1.37
CA TYR A 65 -10.01 -2.50 -1.70
C TYR A 65 -8.61 -2.77 -1.17
N VAL A 66 -8.50 -3.79 -0.31
CA VAL A 66 -7.28 -4.09 0.44
C VAL A 66 -6.54 -5.25 -0.20
N ARG A 67 -5.24 -5.06 -0.41
CA ARG A 67 -4.28 -6.12 -0.71
C ARG A 67 -3.24 -6.16 0.40
N GLU A 68 -2.81 -7.34 0.76
CA GLU A 68 -1.68 -7.55 1.66
C GLU A 68 -0.63 -8.37 0.92
N ILE A 69 0.57 -7.81 0.83
CA ILE A 69 1.69 -8.39 0.07
C ILE A 69 2.82 -8.63 1.04
N THR A 70 3.35 -9.86 1.05
CA THR A 70 4.57 -10.20 1.81
C THR A 70 5.71 -10.43 0.83
N LEU A 71 6.80 -9.69 1.02
CA LEU A 71 7.99 -9.75 0.19
C LEU A 71 9.10 -10.59 0.86
N ASP A 72 10.14 -10.89 0.10
CA ASP A 72 11.32 -11.66 0.53
C ASP A 72 12.29 -10.85 1.41
N LYS A 73 12.15 -9.53 1.44
CA LYS A 73 12.99 -8.61 2.21
C LYS A 73 12.16 -7.66 3.07
N SER A 74 12.77 -7.17 4.14
CA SER A 74 12.15 -6.10 4.94
C SER A 74 12.05 -4.82 4.13
N ILE A 75 10.86 -4.20 4.16
CA ILE A 75 10.52 -3.00 3.40
C ILE A 75 10.18 -1.79 4.27
N GLY A 76 10.07 -1.98 5.58
CA GLY A 76 9.72 -0.91 6.50
C GLY A 76 9.60 -1.36 7.95
N LEU A 77 9.15 -0.43 8.78
CA LEU A 77 8.87 -0.60 10.20
C LEU A 77 7.36 -0.51 10.43
N ASP A 78 6.78 -1.49 11.10
CA ASP A 78 5.35 -1.53 11.39
C ASP A 78 5.03 -0.92 12.75
N LYS A 79 4.36 0.25 12.76
CA LYS A 79 3.94 0.91 14.00
C LYS A 79 3.02 0.03 14.84
N PHE A 80 2.18 -0.79 14.23
CA PHE A 80 1.21 -1.65 14.95
C PHE A 80 1.85 -2.93 15.51
N ASN A 81 3.15 -3.09 15.30
CA ASN A 81 4.00 -4.16 15.82
C ASN A 81 5.30 -3.57 16.42
N ASP A 82 5.16 -2.53 17.25
CA ASP A 82 6.25 -1.89 18.00
C ASP A 82 7.42 -1.41 17.13
N PHE A 83 7.13 -0.92 15.92
CA PHE A 83 8.12 -0.49 14.93
C PHE A 83 9.12 -1.58 14.54
N LYS A 84 8.76 -2.86 14.67
CA LYS A 84 9.60 -3.95 14.20
C LYS A 84 9.71 -3.94 12.68
N PRO A 85 10.87 -4.36 12.13
CA PRO A 85 11.02 -4.59 10.70
C PRO A 85 9.94 -5.54 10.16
N THR A 86 9.39 -5.21 9.00
CA THR A 86 8.36 -6.00 8.31
C THR A 86 8.71 -6.12 6.83
N SER A 87 8.36 -7.26 6.23
CA SER A 87 8.37 -7.47 4.78
C SER A 87 6.97 -7.40 4.17
N THR A 88 5.95 -7.18 5.00
CA THR A 88 4.56 -7.08 4.57
C THR A 88 4.16 -5.62 4.37
N MET A 89 3.39 -5.34 3.33
CA MET A 89 2.72 -4.06 3.12
C MET A 89 1.23 -4.25 2.82
N THR A 90 0.43 -3.29 3.25
CA THR A 90 -1.00 -3.22 2.95
C THR A 90 -1.24 -2.11 1.94
N ILE A 91 -1.86 -2.43 0.80
CA ILE A 91 -2.20 -1.50 -0.28
C ILE A 91 -3.70 -1.28 -0.30
N LEU A 92 -4.12 -0.02 -0.31
CA LEU A 92 -5.53 0.37 -0.40
C LEU A 92 -5.75 1.13 -1.70
N THR A 93 -6.69 0.66 -2.51
CA THR A 93 -7.15 1.36 -3.72
C THR A 93 -8.64 1.67 -3.66
N ASP A 94 -9.07 2.66 -4.41
CA ASP A 94 -10.49 2.88 -4.70
C ASP A 94 -11.02 1.90 -5.77
N MET A 95 -12.31 2.03 -6.13
CA MET A 95 -12.94 1.21 -7.17
C MET A 95 -12.38 1.40 -8.59
N HIS A 96 -11.62 2.47 -8.82
CA HIS A 96 -11.00 2.81 -10.11
C HIS A 96 -9.52 2.38 -10.17
N GLY A 97 -9.01 1.74 -9.11
CA GLY A 97 -7.61 1.35 -8.99
C GLY A 97 -6.68 2.52 -8.66
N ASN A 98 -7.20 3.64 -8.17
CA ASN A 98 -6.38 4.73 -7.66
C ASN A 98 -5.83 4.37 -6.29
N LEU A 99 -4.53 4.52 -6.10
CA LEU A 99 -3.91 4.42 -4.79
C LEU A 99 -4.58 5.40 -3.83
N VAL A 100 -5.06 4.89 -2.69
CA VAL A 100 -5.50 5.69 -1.55
C VAL A 100 -4.35 5.81 -0.55
N THR A 101 -3.72 4.68 -0.21
CA THR A 101 -2.48 4.63 0.57
C THR A 101 -1.81 3.27 0.42
N VAL A 102 -0.54 3.20 0.78
CA VAL A 102 0.19 1.96 1.06
C VAL A 102 1.02 2.17 2.32
N THR A 103 1.03 1.17 3.21
CA THR A 103 1.76 1.22 4.48
C THR A 103 2.57 -0.06 4.69
N PRO A 104 3.77 0.01 5.29
CA PRO A 104 4.41 -1.15 5.88
C PRO A 104 3.55 -1.71 7.01
N GLY A 105 3.50 -3.03 7.09
CA GLY A 105 2.72 -3.76 8.08
C GLY A 105 1.28 -4.02 7.65
N LEU A 106 0.54 -4.63 8.57
CA LEU A 106 -0.87 -4.93 8.42
C LEU A 106 -1.72 -3.80 9.03
N ILE A 107 -2.80 -3.43 8.36
CA ILE A 107 -3.81 -2.55 8.94
C ILE A 107 -4.78 -3.41 9.76
N LYS A 108 -4.84 -3.12 11.07
CA LYS A 108 -5.80 -3.71 12.02
C LYS A 108 -7.09 -2.90 12.09
#